data_AF-A0A6A4HCS5-F1
#
_entry.id   AF-A0A6A4HCS5-F1
#
_cell.length_a   1.000
_cell.length_b   1.000
_cell.length_c   1.000
_cell.angle_alpha   90.00
_cell.angle_beta   90.00
_cell.angle_gamma   90.00
#
_symmetry.space_group_name_H-M   'P 1'
#
loop_
_entity.id
_entity.type
_entity.pdbx_description
1 polymer ?
#
loop_
_entity_poly.entity_id
_entity_poly.type
_entity_poly.pdbx_seq_one_letter_code
_entity_poly.pdbx_strand_id
1 'polypeptide(L)'
;MQLITKFLALASITAVASASLLTQRQCIGIFQPCSDSAGGCCDGLSCTVGSPLGNCMPTPGVCGQAGWQCSIAISTDSCCSGLTCSGDDGVCG
;
A
#
# COMPACT_ATOMS: atom_id res chain seq x y z
N MET A 1 31.09 -1.32 -49.97
CA MET A 1 30.92 -1.86 -48.60
C MET A 1 31.45 -0.80 -47.64
N GLN A 2 30.79 -0.61 -46.49
CA GLN A 2 31.18 0.28 -45.38
C GLN A 2 30.93 1.78 -45.62
N LEU A 3 29.82 2.35 -45.12
CA LEU A 3 29.74 3.77 -44.71
C LEU A 3 28.40 4.23 -44.11
N ILE A 4 27.46 3.34 -43.76
CA ILE A 4 26.24 3.73 -43.03
C ILE A 4 26.04 2.81 -41.81
N THR A 5 27.09 2.68 -41.00
CA THR A 5 27.10 1.87 -39.76
C THR A 5 27.27 2.75 -38.53
N LYS A 6 26.66 3.94 -38.51
CA LYS A 6 26.84 4.91 -37.40
C LYS A 6 25.59 5.74 -37.06
N PHE A 7 24.40 5.15 -37.10
CA PHE A 7 23.20 5.79 -36.50
C PHE A 7 22.42 4.82 -35.60
N LEU A 8 23.15 4.03 -34.80
CA LEU A 8 22.59 3.26 -33.70
C LEU A 8 23.00 3.92 -32.38
N ALA A 9 22.47 5.09 -32.12
CA ALA A 9 22.52 5.69 -30.80
C ALA A 9 21.33 6.64 -30.65
N LEU A 10 20.76 6.65 -29.45
CA LEU A 10 19.71 7.55 -28.95
C LEU A 10 18.29 7.17 -29.41
N ALA A 11 17.33 6.83 -28.54
CA ALA A 11 17.27 7.00 -27.10
C ALA A 11 16.29 5.97 -26.51
N SER A 12 16.80 5.06 -25.69
CA SER A 12 15.99 4.20 -24.83
C SER A 12 15.67 4.97 -23.55
N ILE A 13 14.65 5.83 -23.58
CA ILE A 13 14.18 6.52 -22.39
C ILE A 13 12.66 6.47 -22.39
N THR A 14 12.11 5.59 -21.55
CA THR A 14 11.09 5.88 -20.52
C THR A 14 10.56 4.56 -20.01
N ALA A 15 11.19 4.00 -18.97
CA ALA A 15 10.60 2.92 -18.19
C ALA A 15 10.94 3.14 -16.71
N VAL A 16 10.50 4.27 -16.15
CA VAL A 16 10.51 4.48 -14.70
C VAL A 16 9.19 5.16 -14.30
N ALA A 17 8.09 4.44 -14.45
CA ALA A 17 6.79 4.91 -13.95
C ALA A 17 5.93 3.70 -13.53
N SER A 18 6.45 2.87 -12.63
CA SER A 18 5.64 1.78 -12.06
C SER A 18 6.23 1.11 -10.82
N ALA A 19 7.17 1.74 -10.09
CA ALA A 19 7.59 1.20 -8.79
C ALA A 19 6.49 1.39 -7.72
N SER A 20 5.72 2.49 -7.77
CA SER A 20 4.73 2.80 -6.73
C SER A 20 3.48 1.92 -6.74
N LEU A 21 3.17 1.25 -7.87
CA LEU A 21 2.04 0.32 -7.98
C LEU A 21 2.40 -1.13 -7.65
N LEU A 22 3.68 -1.50 -7.72
CA LEU A 22 4.14 -2.86 -7.43
C LEU A 22 4.21 -3.14 -5.92
N THR A 23 4.48 -2.12 -5.10
CA THR A 23 4.55 -2.28 -3.63
C THR A 23 3.16 -2.49 -2.99
N GLN A 24 2.09 -1.99 -3.61
CA GLN A 24 0.71 -2.22 -3.10
C GLN A 24 0.23 -3.66 -3.28
N ARG A 25 0.96 -4.50 -4.03
CA ARG A 25 0.64 -5.93 -4.20
C ARG A 25 1.34 -6.88 -3.22
N GLN A 26 2.14 -6.37 -2.28
CA GLN A 26 2.93 -7.22 -1.39
C GLN A 26 2.30 -7.46 0.00
N CYS A 27 1.23 -6.75 0.33
CA CYS A 27 0.59 -6.84 1.63
C CYS A 27 -0.94 -6.82 1.49
N ILE A 28 -1.64 -7.33 2.51
CA ILE A 28 -3.10 -7.40 2.53
C ILE A 28 -3.66 -6.07 3.04
N GLY A 29 -4.53 -5.45 2.25
CA GLY A 29 -5.13 -4.15 2.55
C GLY A 29 -6.16 -4.18 3.67
N ILE A 30 -6.60 -3.00 4.12
CA ILE A 30 -7.59 -2.87 5.20
C ILE A 30 -8.91 -3.58 4.81
N PHE A 31 -9.51 -4.26 5.78
CA PHE A 31 -10.71 -5.11 5.64
C PHE A 31 -10.57 -6.32 4.71
N GLN A 32 -9.41 -6.53 4.09
CA GLN A 32 -9.18 -7.73 3.30
C GLN A 32 -8.89 -8.93 4.22
N PRO A 33 -9.29 -10.13 3.80
CA PRO A 33 -9.11 -11.34 4.60
C PRO A 33 -7.63 -11.67 4.73
N CYS A 34 -7.22 -12.08 5.93
CA CYS A 34 -5.87 -12.49 6.28
C CYS A 34 -5.90 -13.81 7.07
N SER A 35 -4.79 -14.54 6.99
CA SER A 35 -4.49 -15.69 7.84
C SER A 35 -3.07 -15.56 8.34
N ASP A 36 -2.73 -16.25 9.44
CA ASP A 36 -1.35 -16.29 9.97
C ASP A 36 -0.31 -16.77 8.92
N SER A 37 -0.77 -17.39 7.82
CA SER A 37 0.05 -17.95 6.74
C SER A 37 0.06 -17.12 5.45
N ALA A 38 -0.85 -16.15 5.27
CA ALA A 38 -0.92 -15.30 4.08
C ALA A 38 -0.12 -14.01 4.32
N GLY A 39 0.58 -13.54 3.27
CA GLY A 39 1.45 -12.35 3.34
C GLY A 39 0.86 -11.23 4.19
N GLY A 40 1.68 -10.68 5.09
CA GLY A 40 1.20 -9.83 6.18
C GLY A 40 0.31 -8.66 5.72
N CYS A 41 -0.53 -8.18 6.65
CA CYS A 41 -1.27 -6.95 6.46
C CYS A 41 -0.32 -5.78 6.16
N CYS A 42 -0.79 -4.80 5.40
CA CYS A 42 -0.02 -3.60 5.10
C CYS A 42 0.32 -2.80 6.36
N ASP A 43 1.29 -1.89 6.26
CA ASP A 43 1.76 -1.09 7.39
C ASP A 43 0.61 -0.46 8.19
N GLY A 44 0.72 -0.59 9.52
CA GLY A 44 -0.30 -0.12 10.45
C GLY A 44 -1.49 -1.06 10.64
N LEU A 45 -1.61 -2.11 9.84
CA LEU A 45 -2.68 -3.09 9.96
C LEU A 45 -2.17 -4.37 10.63
N SER A 46 -3.02 -4.97 11.45
CA SER A 46 -2.81 -6.28 12.07
C SER A 46 -3.94 -7.21 11.66
N CYS A 47 -3.61 -8.48 11.45
CA CYS A 47 -4.62 -9.49 11.20
C CYS A 47 -5.40 -9.74 12.49
N THR A 48 -6.70 -9.50 12.47
CA THR A 48 -7.56 -9.85 13.59
C THR A 48 -7.76 -11.36 13.60
N VAL A 49 -7.63 -12.00 14.76
CA VAL A 49 -7.92 -13.44 14.86
C VAL A 49 -9.44 -13.66 14.80
N GLY A 50 -9.89 -14.44 13.81
CA GLY A 50 -11.31 -14.72 13.58
C GLY A 50 -11.50 -16.00 12.77
N SER A 51 -12.62 -16.70 12.98
CA SER A 51 -12.95 -17.94 12.26
C SER A 51 -13.98 -17.65 11.16
N PRO A 52 -13.80 -18.12 9.91
CA PRO A 52 -12.73 -19.00 9.43
C PRO A 52 -11.43 -18.28 9.02
N LEU A 53 -11.45 -16.96 8.87
CA LEU A 53 -10.29 -16.10 8.55
C LEU A 53 -10.41 -14.77 9.29
N GLY A 54 -9.26 -14.14 9.55
CA GLY A 54 -9.17 -12.79 10.06
C GLY A 54 -9.37 -11.74 8.98
N ASN A 55 -9.49 -10.48 9.39
CA ASN A 55 -9.36 -9.32 8.49
C ASN A 55 -8.23 -8.40 8.96
N CYS A 56 -7.55 -7.76 8.01
CA CYS A 56 -6.58 -6.72 8.31
C CYS A 56 -7.30 -5.48 8.83
N MET A 57 -7.05 -5.13 10.09
CA MET A 57 -7.65 -3.99 10.77
C MET A 57 -6.55 -3.08 11.32
N PRO A 58 -6.80 -1.80 11.59
CA PRO A 58 -5.85 -0.94 12.27
C PRO A 58 -5.31 -1.59 13.54
N THR A 59 -3.99 -1.58 13.69
CA THR A 59 -3.30 -2.22 14.81
C THR A 59 -3.67 -1.51 16.11
N PRO A 60 -4.24 -2.22 17.11
CA PRO A 60 -4.62 -1.60 18.37
C PRO A 60 -3.46 -0.86 19.03
N GLY A 61 -3.68 0.38 19.45
CA GLY A 61 -2.66 1.21 20.11
C GLY A 61 -1.62 1.84 19.17
N VAL A 62 -1.71 1.62 17.86
CA VAL A 62 -0.86 2.26 16.86
C VAL A 62 -1.70 3.25 16.05
N CYS A 63 -1.24 4.50 15.96
CA CYS A 63 -1.84 5.48 15.06
C CYS A 63 -1.18 5.43 13.68
N GLY A 64 -1.95 5.71 12.63
CA GLY A 64 -1.53 5.64 11.24
C GLY A 64 -0.69 6.82 10.79
N GLN A 65 0.41 6.54 10.08
CA GLN A 65 1.29 7.55 9.49
C GLN A 65 0.76 8.00 8.11
N ALA A 66 1.30 9.09 7.57
CA ALA A 66 0.93 9.56 6.24
C ALA A 66 1.11 8.44 5.19
N GLY A 67 0.08 8.21 4.37
CA GLY A 67 0.03 7.15 3.38
C GLY A 67 -0.37 5.77 3.90
N TRP A 68 -0.56 5.59 5.22
CA TRP A 68 -1.09 4.34 5.78
C TRP A 68 -2.58 4.23 5.55
N GLN A 69 -3.05 3.00 5.36
CA GLN A 69 -4.46 2.73 5.16
C GLN A 69 -5.27 3.06 6.42
N CYS A 70 -6.40 3.71 6.20
CA CYS A 70 -7.28 4.20 7.23
C CYS A 70 -8.74 3.92 6.84
N SER A 71 -9.66 4.06 7.77
CA SER A 71 -11.08 4.02 7.43
C SER A 71 -11.88 4.95 8.30
N ILE A 72 -12.69 5.80 7.66
CA ILE A 72 -13.67 6.65 8.33
C ILE A 72 -14.79 5.85 9.02
N ALA A 73 -14.94 4.57 8.68
CA ALA A 73 -15.90 3.67 9.33
C ALA A 73 -15.42 3.22 10.72
N ILE A 74 -14.14 3.42 11.05
CA ILE A 74 -13.56 3.06 12.34
C ILE A 74 -13.50 4.34 13.18
N SER A 75 -14.31 4.39 14.25
CA SER A 75 -14.60 5.62 15.01
C SER A 75 -13.43 6.21 15.81
N THR A 76 -12.32 5.51 15.90
CA THR A 76 -11.06 6.06 16.42
C THR A 76 -10.28 6.54 15.21
N ASP A 77 -9.98 7.84 15.13
CA ASP A 77 -9.03 8.42 14.17
C ASP A 77 -7.85 7.47 14.01
N SER A 78 -7.88 6.68 12.94
CA SER A 78 -6.90 5.63 12.71
C SER A 78 -5.55 6.22 12.33
N CYS A 79 -5.47 7.56 12.26
CA CYS A 79 -4.33 8.36 11.88
C CYS A 79 -3.76 9.10 13.10
N CYS A 80 -2.46 9.36 13.09
CA CYS A 80 -1.82 10.13 14.15
C CYS A 80 -2.28 11.59 14.16
N SER A 81 -2.07 12.27 15.29
CA SER A 81 -2.45 13.67 15.46
C SER A 81 -1.93 14.56 14.32
N GLY A 82 -2.84 15.34 13.74
CA GLY A 82 -2.53 16.23 12.62
C GLY A 82 -2.71 15.59 11.24
N LEU A 83 -3.08 14.31 11.17
CA LEU A 83 -3.47 13.62 9.94
C LEU A 83 -4.96 13.29 9.99
N THR A 84 -5.59 13.32 8.82
CA THR A 84 -7.01 12.97 8.66
C THR A 84 -7.11 11.72 7.80
N CYS A 85 -8.07 10.85 8.11
CA CYS A 85 -8.41 9.77 7.19
C CYS A 85 -9.29 10.32 6.06
N SER A 86 -8.73 10.46 4.86
CA SER A 86 -9.52 10.85 3.68
C SER A 86 -10.33 9.66 3.19
N GLY A 87 -11.67 9.81 3.16
CA GLY A 87 -12.58 8.75 2.71
C GLY A 87 -12.42 8.37 1.23
N ASP A 88 -11.90 9.27 0.40
CA ASP A 88 -11.71 9.06 -1.04
C ASP A 88 -10.47 8.19 -1.34
N ASP A 89 -9.39 8.38 -0.60
CA ASP A 89 -8.12 7.68 -0.80
C ASP A 89 -7.94 6.50 0.18
N GLY A 90 -8.72 6.46 1.26
CA GLY A 90 -8.62 5.43 2.30
C GLY A 90 -7.24 5.42 2.98
N VAL A 91 -6.55 6.56 3.02
CA VAL A 91 -5.23 6.71 3.65
C VAL A 91 -5.14 7.96 4.53
N CYS A 92 -4.24 7.95 5.50
CA CYS A 92 -3.94 9.09 6.35
C CYS A 92 -3.17 10.16 5.56
N GLY A 93 -3.63 11.42 5.62
CA GLY A 93 -3.01 12.56 4.93
C GLY A 93 -3.30 13.89 5.61
#